data_AF-A0A9E3W7P6-F1
#
_entry.id   AF-A0A9E3W7P6-F1
#
_cell.length_a   1.000
_cell.length_b   1.000
_cell.length_c   1.000
_cell.angle_alpha   90.00
_cell.angle_beta   90.00
_cell.angle_gamma   90.00
#
_symmetry.space_group_name_H-M   'P 1'
#
loop_
_entity.id
_entity.type
_entity.pdbx_description
1 polymer ?
#
loop_
_entity_poly.entity_id
_entity_poly.type
_entity_poly.pdbx_seq_one_letter_code
_entity_poly.pdbx_strand_id
1 'polypeptide(L)'
;MKIFVPGRICLFGEHSDWAGGYRRINSEIEKGYALIVGTNQGIYADIAPHPDKLILTSTGPDGTRQGPHEIPMELDALLEEAQRGGFWSYIAGVAYQIMTHYHVRGLVLNNYKTDMPVKKGLSSSAAICVLTARAFNRVYDLKMTVRGEMEMAY
;
A
#
# COMPACT_ATOMS: atom_id res chain seq x y z
N MET A 1 -13.89 -0.63 -9.62
CA MET A 1 -13.19 -1.89 -9.96
C MET A 1 -12.80 -2.60 -8.68
N LYS A 2 -12.71 -3.95 -8.69
CA LYS A 2 -12.31 -4.73 -7.52
C LYS A 2 -10.82 -5.06 -7.54
N ILE A 3 -10.15 -4.91 -6.41
CA ILE A 3 -8.75 -5.28 -6.22
C ILE A 3 -8.64 -6.15 -4.98
N PHE A 4 -7.87 -7.23 -5.11
CA PHE A 4 -7.43 -8.06 -3.99
C PHE A 4 -5.91 -7.98 -3.89
N VAL A 5 -5.41 -7.78 -2.67
CA VAL A 5 -3.98 -7.91 -2.37
C VAL A 5 -3.82 -8.93 -1.23
N PRO A 6 -3.11 -10.04 -1.47
CA PRO A 6 -2.92 -11.06 -0.44
C PRO A 6 -1.95 -10.59 0.63
N GLY A 7 -2.08 -11.18 1.81
CA GLY A 7 -0.99 -11.21 2.79
C GLY A 7 0.13 -12.12 2.34
N ARG A 8 1.18 -12.19 3.17
CA ARG A 8 2.32 -13.07 2.91
C ARG A 8 2.88 -13.67 4.18
N ILE A 9 3.35 -14.91 4.06
CA ILE A 9 4.15 -15.58 5.07
C ILE A 9 5.59 -15.61 4.56
N CYS A 10 6.53 -15.19 5.41
CA CYS A 10 7.94 -15.41 5.14
C CYS A 10 8.33 -16.78 5.70
N LEU A 11 8.81 -17.67 4.83
CA LEU A 11 9.25 -19.01 5.22
C LEU A 11 10.70 -18.97 5.72
N PHE A 12 11.56 -18.21 5.02
CA PHE A 12 12.97 -18.03 5.38
C PHE A 12 13.46 -16.65 4.95
N GLY A 13 14.45 -16.12 5.69
CA GLY A 13 15.27 -15.01 5.22
C GLY A 13 14.73 -13.59 5.48
N GLU A 14 13.69 -13.45 6.30
CA GLU A 14 13.11 -12.14 6.68
C GLU A 14 14.12 -11.17 7.30
N HIS A 15 15.16 -11.68 7.95
CA HIS A 15 16.21 -10.88 8.60
C HIS A 15 17.39 -10.52 7.67
N SER A 16 17.28 -10.80 6.38
CA SER A 16 18.32 -10.48 5.38
C SER A 16 17.92 -9.37 4.41
N ASP A 17 16.70 -8.85 4.54
CA ASP A 17 16.12 -7.82 3.69
C ASP A 17 16.87 -6.49 3.76
N TRP A 18 17.44 -6.15 4.93
CA TRP A 18 18.28 -4.97 5.12
C TRP A 18 19.40 -4.89 4.08
N ALA A 19 20.00 -6.02 3.68
CA ALA A 19 21.06 -6.05 2.70
C ALA A 19 20.62 -5.44 1.35
N GLY A 20 19.33 -5.54 0.99
CA GLY A 20 18.79 -4.96 -0.24
C GLY A 20 18.98 -3.44 -0.32
N GLY A 21 18.77 -2.72 0.78
CA GLY A 21 18.96 -1.27 0.84
C GLY A 21 20.44 -0.89 0.90
N TYR A 22 21.19 -1.49 1.83
CA TYR A 22 22.58 -1.10 2.09
C TYR A 22 23.57 -1.47 0.99
N ARG A 23 23.26 -2.49 0.16
CA ARG A 23 24.10 -2.83 -1.01
C ARG A 23 24.19 -1.73 -2.06
N ARG A 24 23.23 -0.77 -2.08
CA ARG A 24 23.33 0.42 -2.94
C ARG A 24 24.49 1.33 -2.54
N ILE A 25 24.92 1.27 -1.27
CA ILE A 25 25.96 2.13 -0.68
C ILE A 25 27.27 1.35 -0.50
N ASN A 26 27.20 0.05 -0.19
CA ASN A 26 28.36 -0.82 -0.05
C ASN A 26 28.16 -2.15 -0.78
N SER A 27 28.86 -2.33 -1.90
CA SER A 27 28.75 -3.53 -2.74
C SER A 27 29.30 -4.81 -2.11
N GLU A 28 30.14 -4.71 -1.07
CA GLU A 28 30.74 -5.84 -0.34
C GLU A 28 29.75 -6.55 0.59
N ILE A 29 28.61 -5.91 0.90
CA ILE A 29 27.55 -6.56 1.66
C ILE A 29 26.98 -7.70 0.82
N GLU A 30 26.89 -8.90 1.40
CA GLU A 30 26.37 -10.06 0.69
C GLU A 30 24.87 -9.93 0.41
N LYS A 31 24.37 -10.61 -0.63
CA LYS A 31 22.94 -10.54 -0.98
C LYS A 31 22.07 -11.20 0.10
N GLY A 32 21.02 -10.51 0.50
CA GLY A 32 19.92 -11.10 1.24
C GLY A 32 19.02 -11.95 0.32
N TYR A 33 18.43 -12.99 0.89
CA TYR A 33 17.48 -13.86 0.19
C TYR A 33 16.29 -14.11 1.10
N ALA A 34 15.08 -13.97 0.57
CA ALA A 34 13.85 -14.30 1.27
C ALA A 34 13.00 -15.25 0.44
N LEU A 35 12.49 -16.30 1.09
CA LEU A 35 11.49 -17.21 0.51
C LEU A 35 10.15 -16.88 1.14
N ILE A 36 9.21 -16.39 0.32
CA ILE A 36 7.89 -15.97 0.77
C ILE A 36 6.79 -16.73 0.02
N VAL A 37 5.62 -16.83 0.63
CA VAL A 37 4.41 -17.34 -0.01
C VAL A 37 3.24 -16.39 0.27
N GLY A 38 2.48 -16.07 -0.78
CA GLY A 38 1.23 -15.31 -0.65
C GLY A 38 0.15 -16.17 -0.01
N THR A 39 -0.69 -15.57 0.82
CA THR A 39 -1.84 -16.27 1.43
C THR A 39 -3.08 -16.13 0.56
N ASN A 40 -4.10 -16.96 0.82
CA ASN A 40 -5.43 -16.80 0.26
C ASN A 40 -6.30 -15.79 1.05
N GLN A 41 -5.71 -15.10 2.03
CA GLN A 41 -6.33 -14.06 2.85
C GLN A 41 -5.70 -12.72 2.52
N GLY A 42 -6.46 -11.63 2.56
CA GLY A 42 -5.95 -10.34 2.13
C GLY A 42 -6.88 -9.17 2.39
N ILE A 43 -6.61 -8.11 1.64
CA ILE A 43 -7.38 -6.88 1.60
C ILE A 43 -8.17 -6.88 0.30
N TYR A 44 -9.49 -6.77 0.41
CA TYR A 44 -10.40 -6.65 -0.72
C TYR A 44 -10.93 -5.22 -0.78
N ALA A 45 -10.82 -4.58 -1.94
CA ALA A 45 -11.26 -3.20 -2.10
C ALA A 45 -12.04 -2.97 -3.39
N ASP A 46 -13.04 -2.11 -3.29
CA ASP A 46 -13.70 -1.47 -4.42
C ASP A 46 -13.08 -0.08 -4.62
N ILE A 47 -12.57 0.16 -5.83
CA ILE A 47 -11.89 1.40 -6.21
C ILE A 47 -12.71 2.15 -7.26
N ALA A 48 -12.89 3.45 -7.07
CA ALA A 48 -13.46 4.36 -8.07
C ALA A 48 -12.61 5.65 -8.19
N PRO A 49 -12.61 6.33 -9.34
CA PRO A 49 -12.01 7.66 -9.44
C PRO A 49 -12.81 8.68 -8.62
N HIS A 50 -12.12 9.70 -8.12
CA HIS A 50 -12.73 10.89 -7.51
C HIS A 50 -12.10 12.15 -8.15
N PRO A 51 -12.83 13.27 -8.32
CA PRO A 51 -12.28 14.47 -8.95
C PRO A 51 -11.05 15.05 -8.23
N ASP A 52 -11.00 15.03 -6.90
CA ASP A 52 -10.06 15.86 -6.14
C ASP A 52 -9.70 15.34 -4.73
N LYS A 53 -10.22 14.18 -4.30
CA LYS A 53 -10.06 13.68 -2.92
C LYS A 53 -9.73 12.21 -2.89
N LEU A 54 -8.98 11.83 -1.87
CA LEU A 54 -8.77 10.46 -1.46
C LEU A 54 -9.78 10.12 -0.36
N ILE A 55 -10.80 9.33 -0.69
CA ILE A 55 -11.88 8.92 0.22
C ILE A 55 -11.65 7.47 0.61
N LEU A 56 -11.42 7.24 1.90
CA LEU A 56 -10.95 5.96 2.43
C LEU A 56 -11.98 5.35 3.38
N THR A 57 -12.25 4.07 3.20
CA THR A 57 -13.02 3.26 4.16
C THR A 57 -12.36 1.90 4.31
N SER A 58 -12.32 1.38 5.53
CA SER A 58 -11.70 0.10 5.85
C SER A 58 -12.59 -0.72 6.78
N THR A 59 -12.79 -1.99 6.44
CA THR A 59 -13.48 -2.99 7.26
C THR A 59 -12.46 -4.01 7.75
N GLY A 60 -12.28 -4.08 9.07
CA GLY A 60 -11.40 -5.05 9.73
C GLY A 60 -11.96 -6.48 9.74
N PRO A 61 -11.15 -7.47 10.17
CA PRO A 61 -11.60 -8.88 10.22
C PRO A 61 -12.72 -9.18 11.21
N ASP A 62 -12.89 -8.32 12.21
CA ASP A 62 -13.97 -8.33 13.18
C ASP A 62 -15.25 -7.65 12.66
N GLY A 63 -15.22 -7.14 11.42
CA GLY A 63 -16.30 -6.37 10.82
C GLY A 63 -16.32 -4.90 11.24
N THR A 64 -15.39 -4.45 12.09
CA THR A 64 -15.31 -3.05 12.50
C THR A 64 -14.97 -2.18 11.30
N ARG A 65 -15.81 -1.16 11.04
CA ARG A 65 -15.65 -0.24 9.91
C ARG A 65 -15.11 1.11 10.37
N GLN A 66 -14.11 1.61 9.66
CA GLN A 66 -13.52 2.93 9.85
C GLN A 66 -13.71 3.77 8.59
N GLY A 67 -14.00 5.06 8.78
CA GLY A 67 -14.26 6.03 7.70
C GLY A 67 -15.76 6.31 7.45
N PRO A 68 -16.09 7.09 6.41
CA PRO A 68 -15.16 7.62 5.41
C PRO A 68 -14.17 8.62 6.02
N HIS A 69 -12.91 8.51 5.63
CA HIS A 69 -11.89 9.51 5.91
C HIS A 69 -11.52 10.17 4.59
N GLU A 70 -11.50 11.50 4.56
CA GLU A 70 -11.27 12.27 3.34
C GLU A 70 -9.97 13.06 3.47
N ILE A 71 -9.12 12.95 2.46
CA ILE A 71 -7.89 13.71 2.34
C ILE A 71 -7.91 14.43 0.98
N PRO A 72 -7.74 15.75 0.91
CA PRO A 72 -7.54 16.44 -0.36
C PRO A 72 -6.36 15.83 -1.15
N MET A 73 -6.47 15.71 -2.46
CA MET A 73 -5.34 15.36 -3.32
C MET A 73 -4.43 16.57 -3.52
N GLU A 74 -3.77 16.98 -2.43
CA GLU A 74 -2.81 18.06 -2.36
C GLU A 74 -1.56 17.54 -1.63
N LEU A 75 -0.37 17.87 -2.12
CA LEU A 75 0.89 17.32 -1.60
C LEU A 75 1.06 17.57 -0.10
N ASP A 76 0.75 18.79 0.37
CA ASP A 76 0.89 19.14 1.79
C ASP A 76 -0.09 18.37 2.68
N ALA A 77 -1.36 18.23 2.26
CA ALA A 77 -2.37 17.49 3.00
C ALA A 77 -2.04 15.98 3.08
N LEU A 78 -1.59 15.40 1.98
CA LEU A 78 -1.17 14.00 1.93
C LEU A 78 0.08 13.76 2.79
N LEU A 79 1.05 14.67 2.76
CA LEU A 79 2.26 14.60 3.57
C LEU A 79 1.94 14.74 5.07
N GLU A 80 1.07 15.67 5.43
CA GLU A 80 0.63 15.85 6.81
C GLU A 80 -0.03 14.57 7.35
N GLU A 81 -0.98 13.99 6.61
CA GLU A 81 -1.64 12.75 7.04
C GLU A 81 -0.66 11.56 7.06
N ALA A 82 0.30 11.50 6.14
CA ALA A 82 1.36 10.49 6.16
C ALA A 82 2.25 10.61 7.40
N GLN A 83 2.57 11.82 7.86
CA GLN A 83 3.43 12.06 9.02
C GLN A 83 2.74 11.83 10.37
N ARG A 84 1.40 11.84 10.42
CA ARG A 84 0.64 11.54 11.65
C ARG A 84 0.87 10.13 12.20
N GLY A 85 1.34 9.19 11.37
CA GLY A 85 1.64 7.82 11.78
C GLY A 85 0.42 6.96 12.16
N GLY A 86 -0.77 7.39 11.73
CA GLY A 86 -2.03 6.69 11.95
C GLY A 86 -2.29 5.56 10.93
N PHE A 87 -3.49 4.99 11.00
CA PHE A 87 -3.91 3.93 10.07
C PHE A 87 -3.93 4.38 8.61
N TRP A 88 -4.36 5.62 8.34
CA TRP A 88 -4.45 6.18 6.99
C TRP A 88 -3.11 6.65 6.42
N SER A 89 -2.09 6.81 7.27
CA SER A 89 -0.78 7.32 6.87
C SER A 89 -0.09 6.47 5.80
N TYR A 90 -0.31 5.14 5.80
CA TYR A 90 0.20 4.26 4.73
C TYR A 90 -0.37 4.61 3.36
N ILE A 91 -1.69 4.82 3.29
CA ILE A 91 -2.38 5.15 2.05
C ILE A 91 -2.03 6.57 1.60
N ALA A 92 -1.97 7.52 2.55
CA ALA A 92 -1.58 8.90 2.29
C ALA A 92 -0.15 9.02 1.75
N GLY A 93 0.81 8.28 2.34
CA GLY A 93 2.20 8.27 1.89
C GLY A 93 2.38 7.75 0.47
N VAL A 94 1.67 6.66 0.11
CA VAL A 94 1.70 6.15 -1.28
C VAL A 94 1.02 7.13 -2.24
N ALA A 95 -0.11 7.73 -1.85
CA ALA A 95 -0.77 8.74 -2.67
C ALA A 95 0.11 9.98 -2.89
N TYR A 96 0.85 10.42 -1.86
CA TYR A 96 1.84 11.49 -1.94
C TYR A 96 2.95 11.15 -2.96
N GLN A 97 3.53 9.95 -2.87
CA GLN A 97 4.56 9.49 -3.83
C GLN A 97 4.02 9.46 -5.26
N ILE A 98 2.84 8.87 -5.47
CA ILE A 98 2.20 8.84 -6.79
C ILE A 98 1.97 10.26 -7.31
N MET A 99 1.42 11.17 -6.51
CA MET A 99 1.14 12.55 -6.93
C MET A 99 2.42 13.35 -7.22
N THR A 100 3.52 13.02 -6.55
CA THR A 100 4.84 13.62 -6.82
C THR A 100 5.40 13.20 -8.18
N HIS A 101 5.09 11.99 -8.65
CA HIS A 101 5.63 11.43 -9.88
C HIS A 101 4.66 11.44 -11.08
N TYR A 102 3.35 11.57 -10.83
CA TYR A 102 2.31 11.47 -11.85
C TYR A 102 1.22 12.52 -11.66
N HIS A 103 0.65 12.98 -12.77
CA HIS A 103 -0.52 13.85 -12.74
C HIS A 103 -1.80 13.00 -12.59
N VAL A 104 -2.28 12.88 -11.35
CA VAL A 104 -3.47 12.10 -10.99
C VAL A 104 -4.50 12.94 -10.24
N ARG A 105 -5.73 12.45 -10.20
CA ARG A 105 -6.82 12.98 -9.35
C ARG A 105 -7.08 12.03 -8.17
N GLY A 106 -8.18 12.24 -7.48
CA GLY A 106 -8.57 11.46 -6.30
C GLY A 106 -9.02 10.01 -6.57
N LEU A 107 -9.18 9.27 -5.49
CA LEU A 107 -9.72 7.91 -5.50
C LEU A 107 -10.73 7.74 -4.37
N VAL A 108 -11.76 6.95 -4.60
CA VAL A 108 -12.51 6.28 -3.54
C VAL A 108 -11.93 4.89 -3.39
N LEU A 109 -11.38 4.59 -2.21
CA LEU A 109 -10.84 3.28 -1.83
C LEU A 109 -11.69 2.73 -0.69
N ASN A 110 -12.60 1.83 -1.03
CA ASN A 110 -13.44 1.13 -0.08
C ASN A 110 -12.90 -0.27 0.16
N ASN A 111 -12.03 -0.44 1.17
CA ASN A 111 -11.66 -1.76 1.68
C ASN A 111 -12.86 -2.38 2.40
N TYR A 112 -13.71 -3.07 1.65
CA TYR A 112 -14.97 -3.60 2.16
C TYR A 112 -14.81 -4.89 2.96
N LYS A 113 -13.68 -5.60 2.83
CA LYS A 113 -13.38 -6.83 3.56
C LYS A 113 -11.88 -6.99 3.77
N THR A 114 -11.46 -7.31 4.98
CA THR A 114 -10.12 -7.81 5.29
C THR A 114 -10.26 -9.10 6.07
N ASP A 115 -9.69 -10.21 5.59
CA ASP A 115 -9.74 -11.51 6.27
C ASP A 115 -8.38 -12.03 6.73
N MET A 116 -7.35 -11.17 6.69
CA MET A 116 -6.07 -11.46 7.32
C MET A 116 -6.10 -11.18 8.83
N PRO A 117 -5.52 -12.08 9.65
CA PRO A 117 -5.24 -11.80 11.04
C PRO A 117 -4.37 -10.54 11.24
N VAL A 118 -4.91 -9.52 11.91
CA VAL A 118 -4.18 -8.29 12.24
C VAL A 118 -3.06 -8.60 13.25
N LYS A 119 -1.91 -7.91 13.12
CA LYS A 119 -0.75 -7.99 14.04
C LYS A 119 -0.10 -9.39 14.18
N LYS A 120 -0.29 -10.30 13.22
CA LYS A 120 0.38 -11.62 13.21
C LYS A 120 1.53 -11.75 12.22
N GLY A 121 2.20 -10.63 11.91
CA GLY A 121 3.34 -10.64 10.98
C GLY A 121 2.98 -10.92 9.52
N LEU A 122 1.71 -10.76 9.12
CA LEU A 122 1.21 -11.08 7.76
C LEU A 122 1.33 -9.94 6.73
N SER A 123 2.04 -8.86 7.08
CA SER A 123 2.32 -7.73 6.17
C SER A 123 1.10 -6.91 5.76
N SER A 124 0.15 -6.67 6.66
CA SER A 124 -1.06 -5.89 6.38
C SER A 124 -0.77 -4.45 5.92
N SER A 125 0.29 -3.81 6.46
CA SER A 125 0.73 -2.48 6.03
C SER A 125 1.27 -2.47 4.60
N ALA A 126 2.14 -3.41 4.24
CA ALA A 126 2.65 -3.51 2.88
C ALA A 126 1.52 -3.84 1.88
N ALA A 127 0.58 -4.70 2.27
CA ALA A 127 -0.57 -5.03 1.43
C ALA A 127 -1.43 -3.80 1.10
N ILE A 128 -1.68 -2.91 2.08
CA ILE A 128 -2.46 -1.69 1.82
C ILE A 128 -1.69 -0.66 0.98
N CYS A 129 -0.36 -0.54 1.15
CA CYS A 129 0.48 0.29 0.31
C CYS A 129 0.44 -0.19 -1.15
N VAL A 130 0.64 -1.49 -1.38
CA VAL A 130 0.57 -2.10 -2.72
C VAL A 130 -0.82 -1.97 -3.32
N LEU A 131 -1.89 -2.14 -2.52
CA LEU A 131 -3.26 -1.94 -2.98
C LEU A 131 -3.48 -0.52 -3.48
N THR A 132 -2.98 0.47 -2.73
CA THR A 132 -3.08 1.89 -3.09
C THR A 132 -2.32 2.19 -4.38
N ALA A 133 -1.06 1.78 -4.49
CA ALA A 133 -0.25 1.99 -5.71
C ALA A 133 -0.91 1.35 -6.93
N ARG A 134 -1.41 0.11 -6.79
CA ARG A 134 -2.14 -0.61 -7.84
C ARG A 134 -3.47 0.05 -8.19
N ALA A 135 -4.17 0.61 -7.22
CA ALA A 135 -5.42 1.34 -7.45
C ALA A 135 -5.18 2.56 -8.35
N PHE A 136 -4.18 3.39 -8.03
CA PHE A 136 -3.78 4.51 -8.89
C PHE A 136 -3.33 4.04 -10.27
N ASN A 137 -2.46 3.01 -10.33
CA ASN A 137 -1.97 2.46 -11.59
C ASN A 137 -3.10 2.08 -12.55
N ARG A 138 -4.12 1.38 -12.03
CA ARG A 138 -5.23 0.87 -12.85
C ARG A 138 -6.28 1.92 -13.17
N VAL A 139 -6.61 2.81 -12.23
CA VAL A 139 -7.63 3.85 -12.46
C VAL A 139 -7.14 4.91 -13.43
N TYR A 140 -5.87 5.30 -13.33
CA TYR A 140 -5.27 6.35 -14.15
C TYR A 140 -4.42 5.80 -15.31
N ASP A 141 -4.39 4.47 -15.49
CA ASP A 141 -3.64 3.79 -16.55
C ASP A 141 -2.17 4.24 -16.64
N LEU A 142 -1.50 4.34 -15.48
CA LEU A 142 -0.14 4.90 -15.35
C LEU A 142 0.95 4.03 -16.01
N LYS A 143 0.58 2.87 -16.55
CA LYS A 143 1.49 1.89 -17.20
C LYS A 143 2.65 1.43 -16.31
N MET A 144 2.50 1.49 -14.98
CA MET A 144 3.53 0.99 -14.08
C MET A 144 3.61 -0.53 -14.18
N THR A 145 4.84 -1.04 -14.22
CA THR A 145 5.10 -2.47 -14.03
C THR A 145 4.84 -2.87 -12.58
N VAL A 146 4.81 -4.18 -12.30
CA VAL A 146 4.74 -4.69 -10.91
C VAL A 146 5.86 -4.10 -10.05
N ARG A 147 7.07 -3.96 -10.59
CA ARG A 147 8.19 -3.31 -9.89
C ARG A 147 7.90 -1.84 -9.60
N GLY A 148 7.30 -1.11 -10.54
CA GLY A 148 6.88 0.28 -10.31
C GLY A 148 5.85 0.41 -9.19
N GLU A 149 4.86 -0.49 -9.13
CA GLU A 149 3.91 -0.54 -8.00
C GLU A 149 4.62 -0.79 -6.67
N MET A 150 5.64 -1.67 -6.66
CA MET A 150 6.42 -1.98 -5.46
C MET A 150 7.26 -0.80 -4.99
N GLU A 151 7.93 -0.08 -5.89
CA GLU A 151 8.76 1.08 -5.52
C GLU A 151 7.91 2.26 -5.00
N MET A 152 6.68 2.44 -5.51
CA MET A 152 5.76 3.47 -4.97
C MET A 152 5.17 3.09 -3.61
N ALA A 153 5.11 1.79 -3.32
CA ALA A 153 4.55 1.25 -2.08
C ALA A 153 5.58 1.11 -0.95
N TYR A 154 6.88 1.09 -1.27
CA TYR A 154 8.01 0.95 -0.35
C TYR A 154 8.43 2.30 0.21
#